data_AF-A0A075SEN9-F1
#
_entry.id   AF-A0A075SEN9-F1
#
_cell.length_a   1.000
_cell.length_b   1.000
_cell.length_c   1.000
_cell.angle_alpha   90.00
_cell.angle_beta   90.00
_cell.angle_gamma   90.00
#
_symmetry.space_group_name_H-M   'P 1'
#
loop_
_entity.id
_entity.type
_entity.pdbx_description
1 polymer ?
#
loop_
_entity_poly.entity_id
_entity_poly.type
_entity_poly.pdbx_seq_one_letter_code
_entity_poly.pdbx_strand_id
1 'polypeptide(L)'
;MEYYQARISFEAAQYLEEMRLYYELLTGGSISKGECLNRAYKDSLSVDDWKKVYDSKISIKNHSISDSSKLLKVQITEDTRNGIQQLKSTLPSILGARSVTIGVCIREMLKAAYIVTHEKNANHFFGEVSEKIRESIDTLKSCNDDEVRDIAIDLFVALEKVVNNITIQD
;
A
#
# COMPACT_ATOMS: atom_id res chain seq x y z
N MET A 1 -19.44 -21.09 -9.66
CA MET A 1 -18.18 -20.47 -9.16
C MET A 1 -17.93 -20.99 -7.76
N GLU A 2 -16.76 -21.60 -7.53
CA GLU A 2 -16.40 -22.14 -6.22
C GLU A 2 -15.85 -21.05 -5.30
N TYR A 3 -16.33 -21.02 -4.05
CA TYR A 3 -15.81 -20.11 -3.04
C TYR A 3 -14.42 -20.56 -2.59
N TYR A 4 -13.47 -19.62 -2.61
CA TYR A 4 -12.20 -19.78 -1.94
C TYR A 4 -12.37 -19.55 -0.44
N GLN A 5 -11.84 -20.47 0.37
CA GLN A 5 -11.99 -20.44 1.83
C GLN A 5 -10.65 -20.59 2.54
N ALA A 6 -10.35 -19.68 3.46
CA ALA A 6 -9.14 -19.72 4.26
C ALA A 6 -9.36 -19.08 5.64
N ARG A 7 -8.61 -19.55 6.64
CA ARG A 7 -8.44 -18.81 7.90
C ARG A 7 -7.24 -17.88 7.77
N ILE A 8 -7.43 -16.62 8.14
CA ILE A 8 -6.40 -15.59 8.11
C ILE A 8 -6.14 -15.04 9.52
N SER A 9 -4.94 -14.51 9.74
CA SER A 9 -4.62 -13.83 11.00
C SER A 9 -5.37 -12.50 11.11
N PHE A 10 -5.40 -11.92 12.31
CA PHE A 10 -5.91 -10.56 12.50
C PHE A 10 -5.15 -9.56 11.64
N GLU A 11 -3.82 -9.66 11.63
CA GLU A 11 -2.94 -8.83 10.79
C GLU A 11 -3.29 -8.93 9.29
N ALA A 12 -3.52 -10.14 8.78
CA ALA A 12 -3.93 -10.31 7.39
C ALA A 12 -5.30 -9.68 7.09
N ALA A 13 -6.22 -9.71 8.06
CA ALA A 13 -7.52 -9.05 7.93
C ALA A 13 -7.40 -7.52 7.97
N GLN A 14 -6.45 -6.98 8.75
CA GLN A 14 -6.11 -5.55 8.74
C GLN A 14 -5.60 -5.11 7.37
N TYR A 15 -4.61 -5.81 6.81
CA TYR A 15 -4.12 -5.52 5.45
C TYR A 15 -5.22 -5.65 4.38
N LEU A 16 -6.10 -6.65 4.53
CA LEU A 16 -7.21 -6.81 3.59
C LEU A 16 -8.14 -5.61 3.61
N GLU A 17 -8.46 -5.08 4.79
CA GLU A 17 -9.33 -3.92 4.92
C GLU A 17 -8.66 -2.64 4.39
N GLU A 18 -7.39 -2.42 4.74
CA GLU A 18 -6.60 -1.31 4.20
C GLU A 18 -6.56 -1.30 2.67
N MET A 19 -6.19 -2.43 2.08
CA MET A 19 -6.10 -2.54 0.63
C MET A 19 -7.48 -2.40 -0.03
N ARG A 20 -8.54 -2.90 0.62
CA ARG A 20 -9.90 -2.75 0.13
C ARG A 20 -10.27 -1.26 0.07
N LEU A 21 -10.06 -0.51 1.15
CA LEU A 21 -10.33 0.93 1.22
C LEU A 21 -9.51 1.71 0.18
N TYR A 22 -8.22 1.37 0.03
CA TYR A 22 -7.37 1.94 -1.00
C TYR A 22 -7.94 1.73 -2.41
N TYR A 23 -8.38 0.51 -2.74
CA TYR A 23 -8.98 0.24 -4.05
C TYR A 23 -10.36 0.88 -4.23
N GLU A 24 -11.16 1.01 -3.16
CA GLU A 24 -12.42 1.75 -3.20
C GLU A 24 -12.18 3.22 -3.53
N LEU A 25 -11.18 3.84 -2.91
CA LEU A 25 -10.78 5.22 -3.21
C LEU A 25 -10.39 5.38 -4.69
N LEU A 26 -9.56 4.49 -5.22
CA LEU A 26 -9.13 4.55 -6.63
C LEU A 26 -10.27 4.33 -7.64
N THR A 27 -11.28 3.53 -7.28
CA THR A 27 -12.38 3.17 -8.19
C THR A 27 -13.63 4.02 -8.02
N GLY A 28 -13.71 4.82 -6.95
CA GLY A 28 -14.89 5.62 -6.63
C GLY A 28 -16.13 4.77 -6.27
N GLY A 29 -15.93 3.51 -5.88
CA GLY A 29 -17.02 2.55 -5.69
C GLY A 29 -16.63 1.44 -4.73
N SER A 30 -17.61 0.65 -4.30
CA SER A 30 -17.38 -0.41 -3.32
C SER A 30 -16.67 -1.62 -3.92
N ILE A 31 -15.73 -2.19 -3.16
CA ILE A 31 -14.90 -3.34 -3.55
C ILE A 31 -15.15 -4.49 -2.59
N SER A 32 -15.52 -5.64 -3.15
CA SER A 32 -15.66 -6.87 -2.38
C SER A 32 -14.29 -7.41 -1.92
N LYS A 33 -14.25 -8.19 -0.84
CA LYS A 33 -13.01 -8.84 -0.36
C LYS A 33 -12.36 -9.75 -1.42
N GLY A 34 -13.16 -10.40 -2.26
CA GLY A 34 -12.67 -11.23 -3.35
C GLY A 34 -11.98 -10.39 -4.44
N GLU A 35 -12.61 -9.30 -4.84
CA GLU A 35 -12.03 -8.36 -5.80
C GLU A 35 -10.78 -7.67 -5.26
N CYS A 36 -10.77 -7.32 -3.97
CA CYS A 36 -9.58 -6.80 -3.30
C CYS A 36 -8.40 -7.78 -3.41
N LEU A 37 -8.62 -9.09 -3.22
CA LEU A 37 -7.55 -10.09 -3.34
C LEU A 37 -7.08 -10.26 -4.79
N ASN A 38 -7.99 -10.19 -5.77
CA ASN A 38 -7.61 -10.24 -7.18
C ASN A 38 -6.69 -9.07 -7.56
N ARG A 39 -6.99 -7.86 -7.06
CA ARG A 39 -6.17 -6.67 -7.30
C ARG A 39 -4.85 -6.72 -6.56
N ALA A 40 -4.87 -7.10 -5.28
CA ALA A 40 -3.66 -7.27 -4.49
C ALA A 40 -2.71 -8.29 -5.11
N TYR A 41 -3.24 -9.39 -5.66
CA TYR A 41 -2.42 -10.34 -6.40
C TYR A 41 -1.71 -9.67 -7.59
N LYS A 42 -2.44 -8.93 -8.44
CA LYS A 42 -1.85 -8.23 -9.58
C LYS A 42 -0.75 -7.25 -9.16
N ASP A 43 -0.97 -6.47 -8.11
CA ASP A 43 0.03 -5.51 -7.62
C ASP A 43 1.27 -6.23 -7.06
N SER A 44 1.05 -7.36 -6.37
CA SER A 44 2.14 -8.18 -5.81
C SER A 44 3.04 -8.83 -6.85
N LEU A 45 2.61 -8.95 -8.12
CA LEU A 45 3.43 -9.51 -9.20
C LEU A 45 4.69 -8.68 -9.50
N SER A 46 4.73 -7.42 -9.07
CA SER A 46 5.91 -6.57 -9.20
C SER A 46 6.97 -6.78 -8.12
N VAL A 47 6.76 -7.73 -7.20
CA VAL A 47 7.70 -8.07 -6.12
C VAL A 47 8.58 -9.25 -6.51
N ASP A 48 9.88 -8.99 -6.57
CA ASP A 48 10.89 -10.02 -6.81
C ASP A 48 11.50 -10.55 -5.49
N ASP A 49 11.53 -9.74 -4.43
CA ASP A 49 12.13 -10.08 -3.14
C ASP A 49 11.08 -10.26 -2.03
N TRP A 50 10.56 -11.48 -1.92
CA TRP A 50 9.61 -11.86 -0.88
C TRP A 50 10.21 -11.92 0.53
N LYS A 51 11.54 -12.04 0.67
CA LYS A 51 12.19 -11.98 1.98
C LYS A 51 12.13 -10.57 2.53
N LYS A 52 12.41 -9.58 1.68
CA LYS A 52 12.23 -8.16 2.01
C LYS A 52 10.79 -7.86 2.42
N VAL A 53 9.80 -8.32 1.66
CA VAL A 53 8.38 -8.15 2.03
C VAL A 53 8.10 -8.71 3.42
N TYR A 54 8.55 -9.93 3.70
CA TYR A 54 8.35 -10.55 5.01
C TYR A 54 9.01 -9.75 6.14
N ASP A 55 10.26 -9.31 5.96
CA ASP A 55 11.02 -8.58 6.97
C ASP A 55 10.57 -7.13 7.17
N SER A 56 9.89 -6.53 6.20
CA SER A 56 9.39 -5.16 6.28
C SER A 56 8.51 -4.95 7.52
N LYS A 57 8.82 -3.91 8.32
CA LYS A 57 7.97 -3.48 9.43
C LYS A 57 7.08 -2.35 8.95
N ILE A 58 5.81 -2.67 8.74
CA ILE A 58 4.81 -1.71 8.26
C ILE A 58 3.80 -1.50 9.37
N SER A 59 3.51 -0.23 9.64
CA SER A 59 2.39 0.15 10.51
C SER A 59 1.20 0.49 9.65
N ILE A 60 0.11 -0.26 9.80
CA ILE A 60 -1.18 0.00 9.15
C ILE A 60 -2.20 0.53 10.18
N LYS A 61 -3.25 1.24 9.73
CA LYS A 61 -4.28 1.73 10.66
C LYS A 61 -4.99 0.51 11.27
N ASN A 62 -5.42 0.65 12.52
CA ASN A 62 -6.10 -0.43 13.22
C ASN A 62 -7.61 -0.35 12.97
N HIS A 63 -8.08 -1.20 12.07
CA HIS A 63 -9.50 -1.34 11.73
C HIS A 63 -10.23 -2.16 12.79
N SER A 64 -11.50 -1.84 13.01
CA SER A 64 -12.37 -2.67 13.85
C SER A 64 -12.75 -3.95 13.11
N ILE A 65 -11.93 -4.99 13.27
CA ILE A 65 -12.11 -6.29 12.61
C ILE A 65 -12.82 -7.27 13.56
N SER A 66 -14.00 -7.74 13.17
CA SER A 66 -14.70 -8.80 13.89
C SER A 66 -13.95 -10.14 13.81
N ASP A 67 -14.09 -10.99 14.84
CA ASP A 67 -13.49 -12.34 14.81
C ASP A 67 -13.99 -13.19 13.64
N SER A 68 -15.25 -13.01 13.23
CA SER A 68 -15.82 -13.68 12.06
C SER A 68 -15.10 -13.33 10.76
N SER A 69 -14.47 -12.15 10.68
CA SER A 69 -13.73 -11.70 9.49
C SER A 69 -12.41 -12.45 9.28
N LYS A 70 -11.95 -13.24 10.26
CA LYS A 70 -10.79 -14.15 10.13
C LYS A 70 -11.10 -15.39 9.29
N LEU A 71 -12.39 -15.69 9.05
CA LEU A 71 -12.79 -16.69 8.08
C LEU A 71 -13.06 -16.01 6.75
N LEU A 72 -12.08 -16.08 5.85
CA LEU A 72 -12.22 -15.58 4.50
C LEU A 72 -13.01 -16.57 3.67
N LYS A 73 -14.18 -16.16 3.16
CA LYS A 73 -14.98 -16.91 2.17
C LYS A 73 -15.36 -15.97 1.04
N VAL A 74 -14.72 -16.12 -0.11
CA VAL A 74 -14.79 -15.15 -1.21
C VAL A 74 -14.75 -15.84 -2.57
N GLN A 75 -15.17 -15.12 -3.61
CA GLN A 75 -14.93 -15.52 -5.00
C GLN A 75 -13.70 -14.77 -5.51
N ILE A 76 -12.72 -15.50 -6.01
CA ILE A 76 -11.47 -14.98 -6.59
C ILE A 76 -11.25 -15.62 -7.94
N THR A 77 -10.42 -14.99 -8.79
CA THR A 77 -10.03 -15.56 -10.07
C THR A 77 -9.14 -16.79 -9.89
N GLU A 78 -9.07 -17.63 -10.93
CA GLU A 78 -8.18 -18.78 -10.94
C GLU A 78 -6.71 -18.38 -10.86
N ASP A 79 -6.34 -17.28 -11.51
CA ASP A 79 -4.98 -16.71 -11.42
C ASP A 79 -4.60 -16.36 -9.98
N THR A 80 -5.52 -15.73 -9.24
CA THR A 80 -5.29 -15.39 -7.83
C THR A 80 -5.17 -16.64 -6.96
N ARG A 81 -6.00 -17.65 -7.21
CA ARG A 81 -5.93 -18.96 -6.53
C ARG A 81 -4.57 -19.62 -6.78
N ASN A 82 -4.12 -19.65 -8.02
CA ASN A 82 -2.85 -20.22 -8.44
C ASN A 82 -1.68 -19.44 -7.86
N GLY A 83 -1.74 -18.11 -7.84
CA GLY A 83 -0.73 -17.26 -7.20
C GLY A 83 -0.58 -17.55 -5.71
N ILE A 84 -1.68 -17.67 -4.97
CA ILE A 84 -1.62 -18.05 -3.55
C ILE A 84 -1.01 -19.45 -3.36
N GLN A 85 -1.33 -20.40 -4.24
CA GLN A 85 -0.78 -21.76 -4.17
C GLN A 85 0.71 -21.81 -4.55
N GLN A 86 1.14 -20.96 -5.48
CA GLN A 86 2.55 -20.79 -5.83
C GLN A 86 3.33 -20.22 -4.63
N LEU A 87 2.81 -19.17 -3.99
CA LEU A 87 3.39 -18.60 -2.76
C LEU A 87 3.50 -19.64 -1.65
N LYS A 88 2.48 -20.50 -1.48
CA LYS A 88 2.53 -21.61 -0.51
C LYS A 88 3.68 -22.58 -0.77
N SER A 89 4.09 -22.72 -2.03
CA SER A 89 5.17 -23.61 -2.45
C SER A 89 6.54 -22.94 -2.33
N THR A 90 6.64 -21.63 -2.53
CA THR A 90 7.91 -20.88 -2.56
C THR A 90 8.27 -20.20 -1.24
N LEU A 91 7.31 -19.64 -0.50
CA LEU A 91 7.57 -18.93 0.76
C LEU A 91 8.28 -19.80 1.82
N PRO A 92 7.99 -21.10 2.01
CA PRO A 92 8.68 -21.89 3.02
C PRO A 92 10.20 -21.88 2.86
N SER A 93 10.72 -22.02 1.63
CA SER A 93 12.16 -22.02 1.38
C SER A 93 12.78 -20.65 1.63
N ILE A 94 12.09 -19.58 1.23
CA ILE A 94 12.52 -18.19 1.43
C ILE A 94 12.60 -17.85 2.93
N LEU A 95 11.65 -18.34 3.72
CA LEU A 95 11.55 -18.06 5.15
C LEU A 95 12.34 -19.05 6.03
N GLY A 96 12.98 -20.06 5.45
CA GLY A 96 13.65 -21.12 6.20
C GLY A 96 12.69 -21.97 7.05
N ALA A 97 11.43 -22.10 6.62
CA ALA A 97 10.38 -22.84 7.32
C ALA A 97 10.04 -24.15 6.59
N ARG A 98 9.56 -25.16 7.32
CA ARG A 98 9.09 -26.43 6.73
C ARG A 98 7.84 -26.21 5.86
N SER A 99 6.94 -25.33 6.28
CA SER A 99 5.70 -25.02 5.57
C SER A 99 5.13 -23.68 6.03
N VAL A 100 4.22 -23.12 5.24
CA VAL A 100 3.42 -21.94 5.58
C VAL A 100 1.94 -22.22 5.38
N THR A 101 1.10 -21.51 6.11
CA THR A 101 -0.36 -21.58 5.94
C THR A 101 -0.81 -20.71 4.77
N ILE A 102 -2.01 -20.99 4.24
CA ILE A 102 -2.65 -20.13 3.25
C ILE A 102 -2.83 -18.69 3.79
N GLY A 103 -3.17 -18.56 5.08
CA GLY A 103 -3.31 -17.25 5.71
C GLY A 103 -2.01 -16.43 5.70
N VAL A 104 -0.85 -17.08 5.85
CA VAL A 104 0.46 -16.42 5.68
C VAL A 104 0.67 -15.98 4.23
N CYS A 105 0.35 -16.84 3.26
CA CYS A 105 0.48 -16.50 1.84
C CYS A 105 -0.37 -15.28 1.47
N ILE A 106 -1.63 -15.25 1.94
CA ILE A 106 -2.54 -14.11 1.74
C ILE A 106 -2.00 -12.86 2.42
N ARG A 107 -1.47 -12.98 3.64
CA ARG A 107 -0.86 -11.84 4.34
C ARG A 107 0.30 -11.26 3.55
N GLU A 108 1.27 -12.08 3.12
CA GLU A 108 2.43 -11.58 2.39
C GLU A 108 2.03 -10.99 1.03
N MET A 109 1.05 -11.57 0.34
CA MET A 109 0.51 -11.02 -0.90
C MET A 109 -0.13 -9.64 -0.70
N LEU A 110 -0.95 -9.47 0.34
CA LEU A 110 -1.57 -8.18 0.66
C LEU A 110 -0.52 -7.15 1.12
N LYS A 111 0.46 -7.59 1.92
CA LYS A 111 1.58 -6.76 2.37
C LYS A 111 2.44 -6.30 1.20
N ALA A 112 2.74 -7.19 0.26
CA ALA A 112 3.43 -6.88 -0.99
C ALA A 112 2.66 -5.82 -1.79
N ALA A 113 1.35 -6.02 -1.99
CA ALA A 113 0.51 -5.05 -2.67
C ALA A 113 0.54 -3.69 -1.97
N TYR A 114 0.43 -3.67 -0.64
CA TYR A 114 0.51 -2.45 0.16
C TYR A 114 1.83 -1.71 -0.04
N ILE A 115 2.97 -2.41 0.06
CA ILE A 115 4.30 -1.83 -0.20
C ILE A 115 4.33 -1.21 -1.59
N VAL A 116 3.94 -1.97 -2.61
CA VAL A 116 3.99 -1.53 -4.00
C VAL A 116 3.15 -0.27 -4.21
N THR A 117 1.96 -0.20 -3.65
CA THR A 117 1.04 0.92 -3.88
C THR A 117 1.38 2.14 -3.02
N HIS A 118 1.78 1.93 -1.76
CA HIS A 118 2.02 3.01 -0.80
C HIS A 118 3.45 3.56 -0.87
N GLU A 119 4.47 2.73 -1.16
CA GLU A 119 5.81 3.26 -1.44
C GLU A 119 5.85 4.01 -2.79
N LYS A 120 5.10 3.57 -3.81
CA LYS A 120 4.98 4.35 -5.06
C LYS A 120 4.35 5.71 -4.81
N ASN A 121 3.29 5.76 -4.00
CA ASN A 121 2.66 7.03 -3.62
C ASN A 121 3.60 7.92 -2.81
N ALA A 122 4.33 7.36 -1.84
CA ALA A 122 5.34 8.11 -1.09
C ALA A 122 6.44 8.66 -1.99
N ASN A 123 6.95 7.88 -2.94
CA ASN A 123 7.98 8.33 -3.88
C ASN A 123 7.46 9.40 -4.85
N HIS A 124 6.22 9.29 -5.32
CA HIS A 124 5.57 10.34 -6.10
C HIS A 124 5.44 11.64 -5.30
N PHE A 125 4.98 11.54 -4.04
CA PHE A 125 4.90 12.67 -3.11
C PHE A 125 6.26 13.34 -2.88
N PHE A 126 7.29 12.55 -2.56
CA PHE A 126 8.65 13.08 -2.40
C PHE A 126 9.15 13.75 -3.68
N GLY A 127 8.76 13.23 -4.85
CA GLY A 127 9.00 13.86 -6.15
C GLY A 127 8.37 15.25 -6.25
N GLU A 128 7.06 15.37 -6.02
CA GLU A 128 6.35 16.66 -6.10
C GLU A 128 6.90 17.70 -5.12
N VAL A 129 7.14 17.29 -3.86
CA VAL A 129 7.75 18.17 -2.86
C VAL A 129 9.17 18.58 -3.27
N SER A 130 9.97 17.64 -3.78
CA SER A 130 11.34 17.94 -4.23
C SER A 130 11.37 18.92 -5.41
N GLU A 131 10.49 18.75 -6.38
CA GLU A 131 10.34 19.69 -7.50
C GLU A 131 9.94 21.07 -7.00
N LYS A 132 8.95 21.16 -6.10
CA LYS A 132 8.50 22.45 -5.56
C LYS A 132 9.59 23.16 -4.77
N ILE A 133 10.36 22.43 -3.97
CA ILE A 133 11.53 22.99 -3.27
C ILE A 133 12.56 23.52 -4.28
N ARG A 134 12.81 22.80 -5.38
CA ARG A 134 13.75 23.25 -6.41
C ARG A 134 13.29 24.53 -7.09
N GLU A 135 12.02 24.61 -7.47
CA GLU A 135 11.40 25.83 -8.02
C GLU A 135 11.52 27.01 -7.05
N SER A 136 11.27 26.78 -5.75
CA SER A 136 11.43 27.81 -4.72
C SER A 136 12.88 28.30 -4.62
N ILE A 137 13.86 27.38 -4.61
CA ILE A 137 15.29 27.73 -4.58
C ILE A 137 15.68 28.55 -5.81
N ASP A 138 15.24 28.16 -7.00
CA ASP A 138 15.60 28.85 -8.23
C ASP A 138 14.94 30.23 -8.32
N THR A 139 13.71 30.37 -7.81
CA THR A 139 13.03 31.67 -7.67
C THR A 139 13.83 32.59 -6.74
N LEU A 140 14.25 32.09 -5.57
CA LEU A 140 15.01 32.87 -4.59
C LEU A 140 16.40 33.27 -5.11
N LYS A 141 17.07 32.44 -5.90
CA LYS A 141 18.36 32.81 -6.54
C LYS A 141 18.20 33.96 -7.54
N SER A 142 17.02 34.12 -8.13
CA SER A 142 16.75 35.13 -9.16
C SER A 142 16.10 36.41 -8.61
N CYS A 143 15.75 36.45 -7.32
CA CYS A 143 15.05 37.58 -6.72
C CYS A 143 16.01 38.66 -6.19
N ASN A 144 15.48 39.87 -6.09
CA ASN A 144 16.22 41.05 -5.65
C ASN A 144 16.27 41.08 -4.11
N ASP A 145 17.36 41.57 -3.52
CA ASP A 145 17.58 41.57 -2.06
C ASP A 145 16.43 42.23 -1.26
N ASP A 146 15.76 43.23 -1.84
CA ASP A 146 14.66 43.97 -1.19
C ASP A 146 13.35 43.14 -1.10
N GLU A 147 13.18 42.09 -1.93
CA GLU A 147 11.95 41.30 -2.04
C GLU A 147 12.09 39.86 -1.48
N VAL A 148 13.32 39.44 -1.15
CA VAL A 148 13.65 38.06 -0.75
C VAL A 148 12.73 37.53 0.35
N ARG A 149 12.45 38.36 1.37
CA ARG A 149 11.66 37.94 2.54
C ARG A 149 10.23 37.58 2.16
N ASP A 150 9.58 38.46 1.39
CA ASP A 150 8.16 38.30 1.06
C ASP A 150 7.97 37.12 0.09
N ILE A 151 8.87 36.99 -0.91
CA ILE A 151 8.89 35.85 -1.83
C ILE A 151 9.15 34.54 -1.07
N ALA A 152 10.10 34.51 -0.12
CA ALA A 152 10.36 33.32 0.67
C ALA A 152 9.13 32.87 1.48
N ILE A 153 8.43 33.80 2.13
CA ILE A 153 7.21 33.50 2.90
C ILE A 153 6.14 32.88 1.99
N ASP A 154 5.86 33.49 0.84
CA ASP A 154 4.85 32.98 -0.10
C ASP A 154 5.19 31.58 -0.61
N LEU A 155 6.47 31.31 -0.91
CA LEU A 155 6.94 29.99 -1.31
C LEU A 155 6.80 28.95 -0.20
N PHE A 156 7.11 29.30 1.05
CA PHE A 156 6.92 28.40 2.21
C PHE A 156 5.44 28.12 2.48
N VAL A 157 4.55 29.12 2.37
CA VAL A 157 3.10 28.92 2.49
C VAL A 157 2.58 28.01 1.37
N ALA A 158 3.12 28.14 0.15
CA ALA A 158 2.75 27.25 -0.95
C ALA A 158 3.20 25.80 -0.70
N LEU A 159 4.42 25.59 -0.18
CA LEU A 159 4.91 24.27 0.24
C LEU A 159 4.06 23.68 1.36
N GLU A 160 3.72 24.48 2.37
CA GLU A 160 2.86 24.06 3.48
C GLU A 160 1.49 23.59 3.00
N LYS A 161 0.88 24.28 2.02
CA LYS A 161 -0.39 23.85 1.41
C LYS A 161 -0.28 22.51 0.69
N VAL A 162 0.83 22.26 -0.02
CA VAL A 162 1.07 20.96 -0.68
C VAL A 162 1.14 19.84 0.35
N VAL A 163 1.85 20.07 1.46
CA VAL A 163 1.95 19.11 2.56
C VAL A 163 0.58 18.90 3.25
N ASN A 164 -0.15 19.97 3.55
CA ASN A 164 -1.40 19.92 4.31
C ASN A 164 -2.60 19.37 3.54
N ASN A 165 -2.69 19.59 2.23
CA ASN A 165 -3.77 19.03 1.41
C ASN A 165 -3.75 17.48 1.39
N ILE A 166 -2.64 16.88 1.80
CA ILE A 166 -2.43 15.44 1.79
C ILE A 166 -2.72 14.85 3.18
N THR A 167 -2.38 15.55 4.28
CA THR A 167 -2.72 15.15 5.65
C THR A 167 -4.21 15.23 5.98
N ILE A 168 -5.01 15.97 5.20
CA ILE A 168 -6.47 16.09 5.38
C ILE A 168 -7.24 14.98 4.63
N GLN A 169 -6.57 14.20 3.78
CA GLN A 169 -7.13 13.00 3.14
C GLN A 169 -7.00 11.72 3.99
N ASP A 170 -6.52 11.83 5.24
CA ASP A 170 -6.26 10.71 6.17
C ASP A 170 -7.39 10.42 7.18
#